data_AF-A0A3S5K289-F1
#
_entry.id   AF-A0A3S5K289-F1
#
_cell.length_a   1.000
_cell.length_b   1.000
_cell.length_c   1.000
_cell.angle_alpha   90.00
_cell.angle_beta   90.00
_cell.angle_gamma   90.00
#
_symmetry.space_group_name_H-M   'P 1'
#
loop_
_entity.id
_entity.type
_entity.pdbx_description
1 polymer ?
#
loop_
_entity_poly.entity_id
_entity_poly.type
_entity_poly.pdbx_seq_one_letter_code
_entity_poly.pdbx_strand_id
1 'polypeptide(L)'
;MDAKWNLAGTYFEACNCDVACPCVFLSSPTEGECTVLIGWHIDRGNFEDVSLDGLNVAFAIHSPGHMMEVEWKVAIYLDDRATQAQKEALTKIFSGQAGGHPAIMASHVGEILGVKSVTIDYQAQGKRRSLQIPNIAEAEIEAIAGQEGTAVIVNNHPLAVAPKHPAVVSKSNQLNYQDYDLAWNISQKNGFFSPFSYQAS
;
A
#
# COMPACT_ATOMS: atom_id res chain seq x y z
N MET A 1 10.22 22.00 13.55
CA MET A 1 11.21 20.91 13.63
C MET A 1 10.44 19.69 13.23
N ASP A 2 10.75 19.12 12.08
CA ASP A 2 10.08 17.91 11.62
C ASP A 2 10.47 16.78 12.57
N ALA A 3 9.51 15.93 12.96
CA ALA A 3 9.75 14.86 13.91
C ALA A 3 10.61 13.77 13.25
N LYS A 4 11.63 13.28 13.93
CA LYS A 4 12.50 12.22 13.41
C LYS A 4 11.79 10.86 13.50
N TRP A 5 11.65 10.18 12.36
CA TRP A 5 11.01 8.87 12.31
C TRP A 5 11.58 7.97 11.21
N ASN A 6 11.39 6.66 11.36
CA ASN A 6 11.70 5.67 10.34
C ASN A 6 10.78 4.45 10.47
N LEU A 7 10.50 3.80 9.35
CA LEU A 7 9.73 2.56 9.25
C LEU A 7 10.44 1.61 8.29
N ALA A 8 10.51 0.33 8.65
CA ALA A 8 10.94 -0.74 7.77
C ALA A 8 10.04 -1.96 7.96
N GLY A 9 9.75 -2.65 6.86
CA GLY A 9 8.93 -3.85 6.90
C GLY A 9 8.61 -4.37 5.51
N THR A 10 7.43 -4.97 5.35
CA THR A 10 6.94 -5.47 4.06
C THR A 10 5.66 -4.78 3.64
N TYR A 11 5.49 -4.56 2.35
CA TYR A 11 4.24 -4.09 1.78
C TYR A 11 3.78 -5.00 0.65
N PHE A 12 2.49 -4.94 0.36
CA PHE A 12 1.96 -5.41 -0.92
C PHE A 12 0.82 -4.54 -1.41
N GLU A 13 0.50 -4.68 -2.69
CA GLU A 13 -0.65 -4.07 -3.31
C GLU A 13 -1.35 -5.01 -4.28
N ALA A 14 -2.65 -4.81 -4.45
CA ALA A 14 -3.47 -5.46 -5.47
C ALA A 14 -4.33 -4.39 -6.16
N CYS A 15 -4.35 -4.37 -7.49
CA CYS A 15 -5.11 -3.39 -8.27
C CYS A 15 -5.91 -4.03 -9.41
N ASN A 16 -6.69 -3.20 -10.11
CA ASN A 16 -7.53 -3.60 -11.25
C ASN A 16 -6.78 -3.75 -12.59
N CYS A 17 -5.52 -3.33 -12.69
CA CYS A 17 -4.78 -3.40 -13.96
C CYS A 17 -4.41 -4.85 -14.34
N ASP A 18 -4.27 -5.13 -15.63
CA ASP A 18 -3.66 -6.38 -16.08
C ASP A 18 -2.17 -6.47 -15.69
N VAL A 19 -1.67 -7.70 -15.55
CA VAL A 19 -0.25 -7.95 -15.26
C VAL A 19 0.58 -7.81 -16.55
N ALA A 20 1.71 -7.10 -16.58
CA ALA A 20 2.27 -6.26 -15.53
C ALA A 20 1.65 -4.85 -15.60
N CYS A 21 1.26 -4.29 -14.44
CA CYS A 21 0.57 -3.01 -14.38
C CYS A 21 1.40 -1.89 -15.07
N PRO A 22 0.87 -1.18 -16.08
CA PRO A 22 1.60 -0.14 -16.80
C PRO A 22 1.93 1.09 -15.95
N CYS A 23 1.22 1.30 -14.83
CA CYS A 23 1.42 2.46 -13.96
C CYS A 23 2.85 2.55 -13.41
N VAL A 24 3.51 1.42 -13.13
CA VAL A 24 4.90 1.43 -12.65
C VAL A 24 5.88 2.01 -13.68
N PHE A 25 5.48 2.11 -14.95
CA PHE A 25 6.24 2.72 -16.05
C PHE A 25 5.72 4.11 -16.46
N LEU A 26 4.91 4.77 -15.61
CA LEU A 26 4.27 6.07 -15.91
C LEU A 26 3.37 6.01 -17.16
N SER A 27 2.66 4.91 -17.34
CA SER A 27 1.65 4.74 -18.38
C SER A 27 0.26 4.60 -17.76
N SER A 28 -0.77 4.87 -18.55
CA SER A 28 -2.16 4.85 -18.08
C SER A 28 -2.58 3.46 -17.58
N PRO A 29 -3.45 3.38 -16.54
CA PRO A 29 -4.06 2.13 -16.10
C PRO A 29 -4.75 1.39 -17.25
N THR A 30 -4.72 0.06 -17.24
CA THR A 30 -5.31 -0.73 -18.34
C THR A 30 -6.84 -0.60 -18.43
N GLU A 31 -7.48 -0.29 -17.31
CA GLU A 31 -8.94 -0.09 -17.22
C GLU A 31 -9.33 1.40 -17.33
N GLY A 32 -8.38 2.30 -17.65
CA GLY A 32 -8.59 3.75 -17.70
C GLY A 32 -8.60 4.44 -16.32
N GLU A 33 -8.86 3.69 -15.25
CA GLU A 33 -8.76 4.13 -13.85
C GLU A 33 -7.98 3.12 -13.01
N CYS A 34 -7.53 3.52 -11.81
CA CYS A 34 -6.85 2.65 -10.86
C CYS A 34 -7.64 2.54 -9.55
N THR A 35 -8.07 1.32 -9.21
CA THR A 35 -8.50 0.97 -7.85
C THR A 35 -7.46 0.04 -7.25
N VAL A 36 -6.87 0.41 -6.11
CA VAL A 36 -5.80 -0.36 -5.49
C VAL A 36 -5.98 -0.42 -3.98
N LEU A 37 -5.75 -1.61 -3.41
CA LEU A 37 -5.56 -1.80 -1.98
C LEU A 37 -4.07 -2.02 -1.72
N ILE A 38 -3.51 -1.24 -0.80
CA ILE A 38 -2.10 -1.34 -0.38
C ILE A 38 -2.06 -1.66 1.11
N GLY A 39 -1.27 -2.65 1.51
CA GLY A 39 -1.07 -3.02 2.90
C GLY A 39 0.41 -2.96 3.28
N TRP A 40 0.70 -2.41 4.46
CA TRP A 40 2.02 -2.40 5.09
C TRP A 40 1.98 -3.16 6.41
N HIS A 41 3.00 -3.98 6.63
CA HIS A 41 3.37 -4.51 7.94
C HIS A 41 4.68 -3.90 8.38
N ILE A 42 4.69 -3.23 9.54
CA ILE A 42 5.88 -2.59 10.09
C ILE A 42 6.63 -3.63 10.93
N ASP A 43 7.74 -4.15 10.41
CA ASP A 43 8.60 -5.05 11.19
C ASP A 43 9.29 -4.27 12.32
N ARG A 44 9.84 -3.09 11.99
CA ARG A 44 10.49 -2.18 12.93
C ARG A 44 10.28 -0.73 12.54
N GLY A 45 9.99 0.13 13.49
CA GLY A 45 9.87 1.55 13.26
C GLY A 45 9.61 2.36 14.51
N ASN A 46 9.93 3.64 14.44
CA ASN A 46 9.66 4.57 15.52
C ASN A 46 9.32 5.96 14.98
N PHE A 47 8.47 6.66 15.71
CA PHE A 47 8.24 8.09 15.58
C PHE A 47 8.67 8.74 16.89
N GLU A 48 9.81 9.43 16.87
CA GLU A 48 10.48 9.87 18.11
C GLU A 48 10.66 8.67 19.07
N ASP A 49 10.10 8.73 20.28
CA ASP A 49 10.17 7.68 21.30
C ASP A 49 9.00 6.66 21.22
N VAL A 50 8.08 6.82 20.26
CA VAL A 50 6.93 5.93 20.07
C VAL A 50 7.31 4.80 19.11
N SER A 51 7.42 3.57 19.63
CA SER A 51 7.60 2.37 18.79
C SER A 51 6.34 2.09 17.97
N LEU A 52 6.53 1.70 16.71
CA LEU A 52 5.48 1.34 15.75
C LEU A 52 5.59 -0.12 15.29
N ASP A 53 6.41 -0.91 15.99
CA ASP A 53 6.72 -2.30 15.64
C ASP A 53 5.48 -3.19 15.68
N GLY A 54 5.37 -4.07 14.68
CA GLY A 54 4.31 -5.08 14.57
C GLY A 54 2.94 -4.54 14.16
N LEU A 55 2.80 -3.23 13.94
CA LEU A 55 1.56 -2.60 13.50
C LEU A 55 1.38 -2.66 11.98
N ASN A 56 0.11 -2.67 11.57
CA ASN A 56 -0.28 -2.66 10.16
C ASN A 56 -0.92 -1.32 9.77
N VAL A 57 -0.82 -0.99 8.48
CA VAL A 57 -1.56 0.11 7.85
C VAL A 57 -2.07 -0.36 6.51
N ALA A 58 -3.26 0.09 6.10
CA ALA A 58 -3.77 -0.20 4.78
C ALA A 58 -4.43 1.03 4.15
N PHE A 59 -4.25 1.19 2.85
CA PHE A 59 -4.92 2.19 2.03
C PHE A 59 -5.83 1.51 1.02
N ALA A 60 -7.01 2.09 0.82
CA ALA A 60 -7.81 1.86 -0.38
C ALA A 60 -7.83 3.14 -1.20
N ILE A 61 -7.40 3.05 -2.45
CA ILE A 61 -7.19 4.21 -3.33
C ILE A 61 -8.04 4.05 -4.58
N HIS A 62 -8.71 5.12 -4.97
CA HIS A 62 -9.30 5.29 -6.29
C HIS A 62 -8.65 6.48 -7.00
N SER A 63 -8.11 6.24 -8.18
CA SER A 63 -7.59 7.26 -9.10
C SER A 63 -8.40 7.19 -10.40
N PRO A 64 -9.13 8.24 -10.78
CA PRO A 64 -10.02 8.22 -11.94
C PRO A 64 -9.28 8.34 -13.29
N GLY A 65 -7.99 8.00 -13.34
CA GLY A 65 -7.14 8.24 -14.49
C GLY A 65 -5.68 7.85 -14.27
N HIS A 66 -4.79 8.50 -15.02
CA HIS A 66 -3.35 8.31 -14.89
C HIS A 66 -2.88 8.76 -13.50
N MET A 67 -2.24 7.85 -12.75
CA MET A 67 -1.84 8.06 -11.34
C MET A 67 -1.06 9.37 -11.13
N MET A 68 -0.26 9.83 -12.09
CA MET A 68 0.54 11.06 -11.94
C MET A 68 -0.16 12.34 -12.43
N GLU A 69 -1.31 12.23 -13.09
CA GLU A 69 -1.96 13.36 -13.76
C GLU A 69 -3.27 13.80 -13.08
N VAL A 70 -3.87 12.92 -12.29
CA VAL A 70 -5.13 13.19 -11.59
C VAL A 70 -4.99 12.96 -10.10
N GLU A 71 -5.82 13.67 -9.32
CA GLU A 71 -5.91 13.52 -7.89
C GLU A 71 -6.63 12.23 -7.49
N TRP A 72 -6.18 11.62 -6.41
CA TRP A 72 -6.73 10.37 -5.89
C TRP A 72 -7.66 10.61 -4.72
N LYS A 73 -8.57 9.65 -4.52
CA LYS A 73 -9.31 9.47 -3.28
C LYS A 73 -8.68 8.35 -2.47
N VAL A 74 -8.49 8.56 -1.18
CA VAL A 74 -7.85 7.57 -0.29
C VAL A 74 -8.66 7.37 0.99
N ALA A 75 -8.95 6.12 1.32
CA ALA A 75 -9.36 5.70 2.66
C ALA A 75 -8.16 5.09 3.40
N ILE A 76 -7.96 5.48 4.67
CA ILE A 76 -6.83 5.05 5.49
C ILE A 76 -7.32 4.18 6.64
N TYR A 77 -6.68 3.03 6.83
CA TYR A 77 -6.96 2.08 7.89
C TYR A 77 -5.73 1.88 8.77
N LEU A 78 -5.91 2.08 10.06
CA LEU A 78 -4.89 1.90 11.09
C LEU A 78 -5.24 0.71 11.97
N ASP A 79 -4.23 -0.06 12.34
CA ASP A 79 -4.37 -1.19 13.25
C ASP A 79 -5.03 -0.78 14.58
N ASP A 80 -6.06 -1.51 15.01
CA ASP A 80 -6.77 -1.27 16.27
C ASP A 80 -5.94 -1.61 17.51
N ARG A 81 -4.91 -2.46 17.35
CA ARG A 81 -3.90 -2.78 18.38
C ARG A 81 -3.04 -1.59 18.76
N ALA A 82 -3.00 -0.55 17.92
CA ALA A 82 -2.22 0.65 18.18
C ALA A 82 -2.79 1.43 19.38
N THR A 83 -1.90 1.91 20.25
CA THR A 83 -2.21 2.91 21.27
C THR A 83 -2.55 4.25 20.62
N GLN A 84 -3.11 5.18 21.40
CA GLN A 84 -3.43 6.52 20.90
C GLN A 84 -2.20 7.25 20.32
N ALA A 85 -1.06 7.20 21.02
CA ALA A 85 0.19 7.80 20.54
C ALA A 85 0.68 7.18 19.22
N GLN A 86 0.55 5.85 19.08
CA GLN A 86 0.89 5.14 17.85
C GLN A 86 -0.05 5.51 16.71
N LYS A 87 -1.37 5.64 16.97
CA LYS A 87 -2.36 6.07 15.96
C LYS A 87 -2.06 7.48 15.46
N GLU A 88 -1.72 8.40 16.36
CA GLU A 88 -1.33 9.76 15.98
C GLU A 88 -0.04 9.78 15.15
N ALA A 89 0.97 9.00 15.54
CA ALA A 89 2.21 8.86 14.78
C ALA A 89 1.95 8.27 13.38
N LEU A 90 1.22 7.16 13.27
CA LEU A 90 0.86 6.54 12.00
C LEU A 90 0.03 7.49 11.13
N THR A 91 -0.93 8.20 11.70
CA THR A 91 -1.73 9.20 10.96
C THR A 91 -0.83 10.28 10.39
N LYS A 92 0.08 10.86 11.18
CA LYS A 92 1.01 11.88 10.71
C LYS A 92 1.94 11.38 9.61
N ILE A 93 2.48 10.16 9.75
CA ILE A 93 3.35 9.55 8.73
C ILE A 93 2.57 9.31 7.45
N PHE A 94 1.49 8.54 7.51
CA PHE A 94 0.79 8.05 6.33
C PHE A 94 -0.10 9.09 5.65
N SER A 95 -0.51 10.17 6.34
CA SER A 95 -1.10 11.36 5.69
C SER A 95 -0.06 12.29 5.04
N GLY A 96 1.24 11.99 5.18
CA GLY A 96 2.34 12.80 4.65
C GLY A 96 2.74 14.00 5.50
N GLN A 97 2.03 14.29 6.60
CA GLN A 97 2.34 15.41 7.49
C GLN A 97 3.71 15.32 8.15
N ALA A 98 4.26 14.11 8.29
CA ALA A 98 5.60 13.88 8.85
C ALA A 98 6.73 13.90 7.79
N GLY A 99 6.43 14.25 6.54
CA GLY A 99 7.44 14.27 5.47
C GLY A 99 7.80 12.88 4.94
N GLY A 100 9.01 12.75 4.38
CA GLY A 100 9.52 11.51 3.80
C GLY A 100 8.75 11.06 2.54
N HIS A 101 8.92 9.80 2.16
CA HIS A 101 8.23 9.23 0.99
C HIS A 101 6.69 9.27 1.07
N PRO A 102 6.05 9.04 2.25
CA PRO A 102 4.60 9.22 2.38
C PRO A 102 4.10 10.61 2.01
N ALA A 103 4.88 11.68 2.23
CA ALA A 103 4.51 13.02 1.77
C ALA A 103 4.48 13.15 0.24
N ILE A 104 5.35 12.43 -0.46
CA ILE A 104 5.33 12.36 -1.93
C ILE A 104 4.05 11.67 -2.40
N MET A 105 3.69 10.52 -1.79
CA MET A 105 2.44 9.83 -2.13
C MET A 105 1.21 10.70 -1.80
N ALA A 106 1.20 11.36 -0.64
CA ALA A 106 0.13 12.24 -0.22
C ALA A 106 -0.05 13.47 -1.15
N SER A 107 1.01 13.90 -1.85
CA SER A 107 0.92 15.02 -2.78
C SER A 107 0.02 14.77 -4.00
N HIS A 108 -0.32 13.50 -4.27
CA HIS A 108 -1.28 13.10 -5.31
C HIS A 108 -2.70 12.87 -4.77
N VAL A 109 -2.91 12.98 -3.46
CA VAL A 109 -4.23 12.76 -2.85
C VAL A 109 -5.00 14.08 -2.83
N GLY A 110 -6.12 14.14 -3.56
CA GLY A 110 -7.04 15.29 -3.52
C GLY A 110 -8.07 15.17 -2.41
N GLU A 111 -8.44 13.95 -2.03
CA GLU A 111 -9.47 13.69 -1.02
C GLU A 111 -9.10 12.52 -0.11
N ILE A 112 -9.07 12.76 1.21
CA ILE A 112 -9.04 11.70 2.22
C ILE A 112 -10.47 11.40 2.63
N LEU A 113 -11.00 10.24 2.23
CA LEU A 113 -12.37 9.81 2.50
C LEU A 113 -12.62 9.59 4.00
N GLY A 114 -11.57 9.17 4.70
CA GLY A 114 -11.55 9.05 6.15
C GLY A 114 -10.40 8.21 6.67
N VAL A 115 -10.30 8.17 7.99
CA VAL A 115 -9.35 7.35 8.72
C VAL A 115 -10.12 6.50 9.72
N LYS A 116 -9.94 5.17 9.70
CA LYS A 116 -10.55 4.24 10.66
C LYS A 116 -9.50 3.44 11.40
N SER A 117 -9.80 3.14 12.66
CA SER A 117 -9.06 2.14 13.43
C SER A 117 -9.80 0.82 13.34
N VAL A 118 -9.14 -0.22 12.82
CA VAL A 118 -9.75 -1.52 12.49
C VAL A 118 -8.77 -2.66 12.75
N THR A 119 -9.29 -3.87 12.94
CA THR A 119 -8.45 -5.07 12.93
C THR A 119 -7.88 -5.27 11.52
N ILE A 120 -6.56 -5.41 11.41
CA ILE A 120 -5.88 -5.71 10.15
C ILE A 120 -5.05 -6.98 10.36
N ASP A 121 -5.43 -8.07 9.70
CA ASP A 121 -4.59 -9.27 9.60
C ASP A 121 -3.79 -9.20 8.30
N TYR A 122 -2.47 -9.02 8.41
CA TYR A 122 -1.54 -9.03 7.29
C TYR A 122 -0.68 -10.28 7.38
N GLN A 123 -0.58 -11.03 6.28
CA GLN A 123 0.28 -12.21 6.22
C GLN A 123 1.17 -12.18 4.99
N ALA A 124 2.45 -12.49 5.19
CA ALA A 124 3.42 -12.68 4.12
C ALA A 124 4.08 -14.06 4.28
N GLN A 125 3.84 -14.97 3.33
CA GLN A 125 4.34 -16.34 3.37
C GLN A 125 4.87 -16.77 2.00
N GLY A 126 6.19 -16.90 1.88
CA GLY A 126 6.84 -17.36 0.65
C GLY A 126 6.53 -16.47 -0.56
N LYS A 127 5.68 -16.96 -1.47
CA LYS A 127 5.23 -16.26 -2.70
C LYS A 127 3.88 -15.53 -2.53
N ARG A 128 3.17 -15.73 -1.41
CA ARG A 128 1.81 -15.21 -1.18
C ARG A 128 1.76 -14.13 -0.13
N ARG A 129 0.98 -13.08 -0.38
CA ARG A 129 0.68 -11.97 0.54
C ARG A 129 -0.83 -11.85 0.65
N SER A 130 -1.33 -11.64 1.86
CA SER A 130 -2.76 -11.42 2.09
C SER A 130 -3.00 -10.37 3.16
N LEU A 131 -4.18 -9.73 3.07
CA LEU A 131 -4.67 -8.77 4.03
C LEU A 131 -6.18 -8.95 4.21
N GLN A 132 -6.62 -8.97 5.46
CA GLN A 132 -8.02 -9.01 5.82
C GLN A 132 -8.36 -7.88 6.80
N ILE A 133 -9.39 -7.12 6.47
CA ILE A 133 -10.06 -6.15 7.35
C ILE A 133 -11.53 -6.57 7.41
N PRO A 134 -12.00 -7.12 8.55
CA PRO A 134 -13.35 -7.67 8.66
C PRO A 134 -14.43 -6.68 8.18
N ASN A 135 -15.31 -7.15 7.29
CA ASN A 135 -16.41 -6.39 6.67
C ASN A 135 -16.00 -5.21 5.76
N ILE A 136 -14.70 -5.02 5.49
CA ILE A 136 -14.21 -3.87 4.71
C ILE A 136 -13.39 -4.33 3.51
N ALA A 137 -12.38 -5.18 3.72
CA ALA A 137 -11.44 -5.55 2.66
C ALA A 137 -10.90 -6.96 2.84
N GLU A 138 -10.65 -7.63 1.71
CA GLU A 138 -9.94 -8.90 1.65
C GLU A 138 -9.12 -8.95 0.36
N ALA A 139 -7.82 -9.17 0.46
CA ALA A 139 -6.94 -9.27 -0.69
C ALA A 139 -5.94 -10.40 -0.52
N GLU A 140 -5.67 -11.12 -1.61
CA GLU A 140 -4.61 -12.11 -1.69
C GLU A 140 -3.93 -12.02 -3.06
N ILE A 141 -2.60 -11.98 -3.07
CA ILE A 141 -1.77 -12.02 -4.28
C ILE A 141 -0.72 -13.13 -4.19
N GLU A 142 -0.35 -13.65 -5.34
CA GLU A 142 0.73 -14.63 -5.47
C GLU A 142 1.71 -14.24 -6.58
N ALA A 143 3.02 -14.34 -6.30
CA ALA A 143 4.08 -14.05 -7.25
C ALA A 143 3.90 -14.87 -8.55
N ILE A 144 4.00 -14.22 -9.70
CA ILE A 144 4.01 -14.94 -10.97
C ILE A 144 5.33 -15.69 -11.14
N ALA A 145 5.27 -16.87 -11.75
CA ALA A 145 6.46 -17.66 -12.07
C ALA A 145 7.12 -17.13 -13.34
N GLY A 146 8.34 -16.64 -13.20
CA GLY A 146 9.25 -16.35 -14.31
C GLY A 146 9.94 -17.63 -14.81
N GLN A 147 10.95 -17.44 -15.67
CA GLN A 147 11.77 -18.54 -16.15
C GLN A 147 12.37 -19.32 -14.99
N GLU A 148 12.42 -20.65 -15.13
CA GLU A 148 12.93 -21.58 -14.11
C GLU A 148 12.19 -21.49 -12.76
N GLY A 149 10.97 -20.92 -12.74
CA GLY A 149 10.16 -20.76 -11.52
C GLY A 149 10.63 -19.63 -10.59
N THR A 150 11.57 -18.81 -11.05
CA THR A 150 12.05 -17.61 -10.34
C THR A 150 10.97 -16.53 -10.28
N ALA A 151 11.11 -15.55 -9.39
CA ALA A 151 10.18 -14.43 -9.34
C ALA A 151 10.43 -13.46 -10.50
N VAL A 152 9.36 -12.92 -11.10
CA VAL A 152 9.48 -11.77 -12.00
C VAL A 152 9.62 -10.51 -11.16
N ILE A 153 10.63 -9.69 -11.44
CA ILE A 153 11.01 -8.54 -10.60
C ILE A 153 11.14 -7.28 -11.46
N VAL A 154 10.58 -6.17 -11.00
CA VAL A 154 10.79 -4.84 -11.57
C VAL A 154 11.70 -4.04 -10.63
N ASN A 155 12.84 -3.59 -11.16
CA ASN A 155 13.82 -2.78 -10.42
C ASN A 155 13.75 -1.32 -10.86
N ASN A 156 13.99 -0.39 -9.93
CA ASN A 156 14.13 1.05 -10.20
C ASN A 156 12.96 1.65 -11.00
N HIS A 157 11.74 1.18 -10.77
CA HIS A 157 10.57 1.73 -11.44
C HIS A 157 10.25 3.14 -10.91
N PRO A 158 9.84 4.08 -11.79
CA PRO A 158 9.65 5.49 -11.44
C PRO A 158 8.46 5.76 -10.51
N LEU A 159 7.39 4.96 -10.59
CA LEU A 159 6.25 5.07 -9.67
C LEU A 159 6.35 4.01 -8.59
N ALA A 160 7.08 4.30 -7.51
CA ALA A 160 7.38 3.33 -6.46
C ALA A 160 6.69 3.64 -5.13
N VAL A 161 5.89 2.68 -4.65
CA VAL A 161 5.39 2.70 -3.26
C VAL A 161 6.54 2.45 -2.29
N ALA A 162 7.44 1.50 -2.58
CA ALA A 162 8.68 1.30 -1.81
C ALA A 162 9.92 1.65 -2.66
N PRO A 163 10.32 2.94 -2.73
CA PRO A 163 11.52 3.33 -3.46
C PRO A 163 12.76 2.62 -2.90
N LYS A 164 13.75 2.40 -3.78
CA LYS A 164 15.01 1.68 -3.52
C LYS A 164 14.87 0.17 -3.27
N HIS A 165 13.66 -0.37 -3.27
CA HIS A 165 13.43 -1.81 -3.18
C HIS A 165 12.82 -2.33 -4.49
N PRO A 166 13.19 -3.55 -4.93
CA PRO A 166 12.61 -4.16 -6.12
C PRO A 166 11.19 -4.66 -5.85
N ALA A 167 10.27 -4.43 -6.80
CA ALA A 167 8.92 -4.95 -6.74
C ALA A 167 8.84 -6.35 -7.35
N VAL A 168 8.34 -7.33 -6.60
CA VAL A 168 8.01 -8.65 -7.15
C VAL A 168 6.63 -8.58 -7.80
N VAL A 169 6.56 -8.99 -9.06
CA VAL A 169 5.30 -9.02 -9.83
C VAL A 169 4.45 -10.20 -9.37
N SER A 170 3.17 -9.95 -9.17
CA SER A 170 2.21 -10.94 -8.68
C SER A 170 0.85 -10.75 -9.33
N LYS A 171 -0.01 -11.75 -9.15
CA LYS A 171 -1.38 -11.74 -9.61
C LYS A 171 -2.32 -11.90 -8.43
N SER A 172 -3.42 -11.16 -8.40
CA SER A 172 -4.44 -11.29 -7.37
C SER A 172 -5.24 -12.57 -7.55
N ASN A 173 -5.37 -13.34 -6.47
CA ASN A 173 -6.36 -14.39 -6.36
C ASN A 173 -7.73 -13.77 -6.10
N GLN A 174 -7.76 -12.75 -5.25
CA GLN A 174 -8.93 -11.94 -4.95
C GLN A 174 -8.54 -10.56 -4.41
N LEU A 175 -9.42 -9.59 -4.61
CA LEU A 175 -9.42 -8.27 -4.02
C LEU A 175 -10.88 -7.81 -3.92
N ASN A 176 -11.41 -7.89 -2.70
CA ASN A 176 -12.72 -7.37 -2.34
C ASN A 176 -12.54 -6.13 -1.46
N TYR A 177 -13.31 -5.10 -1.72
CA TYR A 177 -13.36 -3.91 -0.89
C TYR A 177 -14.75 -3.28 -0.93
N GLN A 178 -15.23 -2.82 0.22
CA GLN A 178 -16.47 -2.06 0.34
C GLN A 178 -16.41 -1.13 1.55
N ASP A 179 -16.23 0.16 1.32
CA ASP A 179 -16.33 1.21 2.34
C ASP A 179 -16.29 2.59 1.67
N TYR A 180 -16.74 3.64 2.38
CA TYR A 180 -16.70 5.03 1.88
C TYR A 180 -17.31 5.23 0.47
N ASP A 181 -18.45 4.58 0.21
CA ASP A 181 -19.16 4.60 -1.08
C ASP A 181 -18.35 4.07 -2.28
N LEU A 182 -17.21 3.44 -2.00
CA LEU A 182 -16.37 2.74 -2.97
C LEU A 182 -16.56 1.23 -2.78
N ALA A 183 -16.69 0.51 -3.89
CA ALA A 183 -16.79 -0.94 -3.87
C ALA A 183 -16.14 -1.54 -5.12
N TRP A 184 -15.34 -2.59 -4.93
CA TRP A 184 -14.78 -3.36 -6.03
C TRP A 184 -14.60 -4.83 -5.66
N ASN A 185 -14.75 -5.68 -6.67
CA ASN A 185 -14.48 -7.11 -6.60
C ASN A 185 -13.62 -7.45 -7.82
N ILE A 186 -12.35 -7.74 -7.58
CA ILE A 186 -11.32 -7.92 -8.58
C ILE A 186 -10.64 -9.26 -8.32
N SER A 187 -10.35 -9.99 -9.39
CA SER A 187 -9.52 -11.20 -9.33
C SER A 187 -8.73 -11.30 -10.61
N GLN A 188 -7.63 -12.06 -10.57
CA GLN A 188 -6.78 -12.32 -11.73
C GLN A 188 -6.19 -11.04 -12.35
N LYS A 189 -5.95 -10.01 -11.55
CA LYS A 189 -5.33 -8.74 -11.93
C LYS A 189 -4.00 -8.54 -11.23
N ASN A 190 -3.37 -7.39 -11.42
CA ASN A 190 -2.01 -7.14 -10.96
C ASN A 190 -1.91 -6.99 -9.43
N GLY A 191 -0.79 -7.43 -8.90
CA GLY A 191 -0.29 -7.02 -7.60
C GLY A 191 1.22 -6.89 -7.59
N PHE A 192 1.74 -6.22 -6.56
CA PHE A 192 3.17 -6.22 -6.26
C PHE A 192 3.41 -6.44 -4.78
N PHE A 193 4.56 -6.98 -4.42
CA PHE A 193 5.03 -6.94 -3.04
C PHE A 193 6.53 -6.72 -2.98
N SER A 194 6.98 -6.14 -1.88
CA SER A 194 8.39 -5.85 -1.64
C SER A 194 8.62 -5.49 -0.17
N PRO A 195 9.86 -5.60 0.35
CA PRO A 195 10.22 -4.82 1.53
C PRO A 195 10.02 -3.31 1.28
N PHE A 196 9.91 -2.54 2.35
CA PHE A 196 9.94 -1.08 2.29
C PHE A 196 10.82 -0.50 3.37
N SER A 197 11.29 0.74 3.14
CA SER A 197 11.98 1.53 4.15
C SER A 197 11.69 3.01 3.92
N TYR A 198 11.09 3.66 4.91
CA TYR A 198 10.80 5.09 4.90
C TYR A 198 11.47 5.78 6.08
N GLN A 199 11.81 7.05 5.91
CA GLN A 199 12.38 7.87 6.98
C GLN A 199 12.18 9.35 6.68
N ALA A 200 12.13 10.16 7.73
CA ALA A 200 12.30 11.61 7.68
C ALA A 200 13.07 12.09 8.93
N SER A 201 13.59 13.31 8.86
CA SER A 201 14.48 13.90 9.86
C SER A 201 14.10 15.31 10.19
#